data_AF-A0A3E3DLB6-F1
#
_entry.id   AF-A0A3E3DLB6-F1
#
_cell.length_a   1.000
_cell.length_b   1.000
_cell.length_c   1.000
_cell.angle_alpha   90.00
_cell.angle_beta   90.00
_cell.angle_gamma   90.00
#
_symmetry.space_group_name_H-M   'P 1'
#
loop_
_entity.id
_entity.type
_entity.pdbx_description
1 polymer ?
#
loop_
_entity_poly.entity_id
_entity_poly.type
_entity_poly.pdbx_seq_one_letter_code
_entity_poly.pdbx_strand_id
1 'polypeptide(L)'
;MKKQFDTKKLVLLNLPYLLMGLFATNFGEAWRLAQGANASEKFLSLFAVLPGALQSFWPSLHPLDLLVGLCCGAGLRLAVYLKSKNAKKYRHGMEYGSARWSA
;
A
#
# COMPACT_ATOMS: atom_id res chain seq x y z
N MET A 1 28.47 3.12 17.70
CA MET A 1 28.06 4.04 16.61
C MET A 1 26.55 4.24 16.63
N LYS A 2 26.04 5.41 17.06
CA LYS A 2 24.61 5.74 16.93
C LYS A 2 24.32 5.92 15.44
N LYS A 3 23.60 4.96 14.85
CA LYS A 3 23.12 5.07 13.47
C LYS A 3 22.16 6.26 13.45
N GLN A 4 22.59 7.41 12.93
CA GLN A 4 21.67 8.54 12.73
C GLN A 4 20.58 8.04 11.77
N PHE A 5 19.35 7.96 12.26
CA PHE A 5 18.21 7.72 11.40
C PHE A 5 18.03 8.98 10.56
N ASP A 6 18.38 8.88 9.28
CA ASP A 6 18.13 9.93 8.32
C ASP A 6 16.61 10.02 8.09
N THR A 7 15.96 10.88 8.87
CA THR A 7 14.50 11.04 8.91
C THR A 7 13.94 11.38 7.53
N LYS A 8 14.68 12.15 6.72
CA LYS A 8 14.31 12.48 5.34
C LYS A 8 14.22 11.23 4.48
N LYS A 9 15.21 10.34 4.57
CA LYS A 9 15.21 9.06 3.86
C LYS A 9 14.09 8.13 4.32
N LEU A 10 13.78 8.15 5.61
CA LEU A 10 12.73 7.33 6.19
C LEU A 10 11.32 7.82 5.78
N VAL A 11 11.11 9.14 5.73
CA VAL A 11 9.89 9.75 5.19
C VAL A 11 9.75 9.44 3.70
N LEU A 12 10.80 9.64 2.90
CA LEU A 12 10.75 9.38 1.46
C LEU A 12 10.44 7.91 1.15
N LEU A 13 10.93 6.97 1.96
CA LEU A 13 10.64 5.55 1.82
C LEU A 13 9.17 5.20 2.16
N ASN A 14 8.56 5.93 3.09
CA ASN A 14 7.17 5.69 3.51
C ASN A 14 6.14 6.52 2.73
N LEU A 15 6.59 7.59 2.06
CA LEU A 15 5.77 8.48 1.23
C LEU A 15 4.89 7.74 0.20
N PRO A 16 5.40 6.77 -0.60
CA PRO A 16 4.54 6.05 -1.55
C PRO A 16 3.43 5.24 -0.86
N TYR A 17 3.68 4.74 0.35
CA TYR A 17 2.67 4.00 1.11
C TYR A 17 1.62 4.94 1.71
N LEU A 18 2.02 6.16 2.11
CA LEU A 18 1.10 7.20 2.55
C LEU A 18 0.22 7.70 1.40
N LEU A 19 0.78 7.91 0.21
CA LEU A 19 0.01 8.31 -0.97
C LEU A 19 -0.99 7.23 -1.38
N MET A 20 -0.57 5.96 -1.36
CA MET A 20 -1.49 4.84 -1.62
C MET A 20 -2.58 4.72 -0.54
N GLY A 21 -2.25 4.99 0.73
CA GLY A 21 -3.23 5.03 1.81
C GLY A 21 -4.23 6.17 1.66
N LEU A 22 -3.76 7.36 1.27
CA LEU A 22 -4.62 8.51 0.97
C LEU A 22 -5.50 8.22 -0.25
N PHE A 23 -4.98 7.59 -1.30
CA PHE A 23 -5.82 7.19 -2.44
C PHE A 23 -6.88 6.15 -2.05
N ALA A 24 -6.56 5.27 -1.10
CA ALA A 24 -7.50 4.27 -0.60
C ALA A 24 -8.65 4.86 0.23
N THR A 25 -8.58 6.11 0.71
CA THR A 25 -9.71 6.74 1.40
C THR A 25 -10.90 6.98 0.46
N ASN A 26 -10.66 7.16 -0.84
CA ASN A 26 -11.72 7.28 -1.86
C ASN A 26 -12.56 6.00 -1.97
N PHE A 27 -12.01 4.83 -1.64
CA PHE A 27 -12.78 3.59 -1.55
C PHE A 27 -13.75 3.59 -0.36
N GLY A 28 -13.37 4.20 0.77
CA GLY A 28 -14.24 4.36 1.93
C GLY A 28 -15.42 5.30 1.64
N GLU A 29 -15.14 6.38 0.92
CA GLU A 29 -16.18 7.30 0.45
C GLU A 29 -17.15 6.61 -0.54
N ALA A 30 -16.62 5.87 -1.51
CA ALA A 30 -17.43 5.08 -2.43
C ALA A 30 -18.29 4.04 -1.69
N TRP A 31 -17.77 3.42 -0.64
CA TRP A 31 -18.52 2.48 0.21
C TRP A 31 -19.67 3.15 0.96
N ARG A 32 -19.49 4.41 1.38
CA ARG A 32 -20.55 5.18 2.04
C ARG A 32 -21.63 5.64 1.06
N LEU A 33 -21.24 6.04 -0.15
CA LEU A 33 -22.16 6.45 -1.20
C LEU A 33 -22.90 5.26 -1.83
N ALA A 34 -22.32 4.05 -1.76
CA ALA A 34 -22.98 2.82 -2.21
C ALA A 34 -24.20 2.49 -1.33
N GLN A 35 -25.39 2.68 -1.90
CA GLN A 35 -26.65 2.21 -1.33
C GLN A 35 -27.05 0.86 -1.93
N GLY A 36 -27.64 -0.01 -1.12
CA GLY A 36 -28.15 -1.31 -1.55
C GLY A 36 -28.90 -2.01 -0.41
N ALA A 37 -30.02 -2.66 -0.73
CA ALA A 37 -30.83 -3.39 0.25
C ALA A 37 -30.18 -4.74 0.62
N ASN A 38 -29.45 -5.33 -0.32
CA ASN A 38 -28.69 -6.57 -0.16
C ASN A 38 -27.17 -6.33 -0.28
N ALA A 39 -26.37 -7.21 0.33
CA ALA A 39 -24.90 -7.10 0.30
C ALA A 39 -24.33 -7.17 -1.15
N SER A 40 -24.96 -7.96 -2.02
CA SER A 40 -24.62 -8.07 -3.45
C SER A 40 -24.93 -6.80 -4.22
N GLU A 41 -26.11 -6.22 -4.01
CA GLU A 41 -26.52 -4.95 -4.62
C GLU A 41 -25.60 -3.82 -4.17
N LYS A 42 -25.26 -3.76 -2.88
CA LYS A 42 -24.33 -2.76 -2.35
C LYS A 42 -22.94 -2.87 -3.00
N PHE A 43 -22.49 -4.09 -3.29
CA PHE A 43 -21.22 -4.33 -3.97
C PHE A 43 -21.25 -3.88 -5.45
N LEU A 44 -22.35 -4.14 -6.16
CA LEU A 44 -22.56 -3.64 -7.53
C LEU A 44 -22.65 -2.11 -7.58
N SER A 45 -23.44 -1.52 -6.67
CA SER A 45 -23.55 -0.07 -6.52
C SER A 45 -22.20 0.57 -6.21
N LEU A 46 -21.35 -0.10 -5.44
CA LEU A 46 -20.00 0.36 -5.17
C LEU A 46 -19.15 0.44 -6.44
N PHE A 47 -19.15 -0.59 -7.29
CA PHE A 47 -18.43 -0.55 -8.56
C PHE A 47 -18.94 0.54 -9.51
N ALA A 48 -20.21 0.91 -9.42
CA ALA A 48 -20.77 2.01 -10.21
C ALA A 48 -20.34 3.39 -9.70
N VAL A 49 -20.20 3.56 -8.39
CA VAL A 49 -19.82 4.85 -7.75
C VAL A 49 -18.30 5.00 -7.63
N LEU A 50 -17.55 3.88 -7.64
CA LEU A 50 -16.09 3.85 -7.55
C LEU A 50 -15.40 4.76 -8.58
N PRO A 51 -15.75 4.75 -9.89
CA PRO A 51 -15.08 5.59 -10.87
C PRO A 51 -15.30 7.08 -10.58
N GLY A 52 -16.48 7.46 -10.10
CA GLY A 52 -16.79 8.85 -9.71
C GLY A 52 -16.02 9.29 -8.47
N ALA A 53 -15.87 8.42 -7.48
CA ALA A 53 -15.05 8.70 -6.30
C ALA A 53 -13.54 8.74 -6.63
N LEU A 54 -13.08 7.90 -7.56
CA LEU A 54 -11.68 7.86 -8.00
C LEU A 54 -11.29 9.01 -8.94
N GLN A 55 -12.27 9.66 -9.59
CA GLN A 55 -12.04 10.89 -10.37
C GLN A 55 -11.65 12.07 -9.48
N SER A 56 -12.09 12.05 -8.22
CA SER A 56 -11.71 13.07 -7.24
C SER A 56 -10.29 12.80 -6.74
N PHE A 57 -9.35 13.64 -7.17
CA PHE A 57 -7.96 13.61 -6.72
C PHE A 57 -7.83 13.90 -5.21
N TRP A 58 -8.87 14.45 -4.59
CA TRP A 58 -8.87 14.83 -3.18
C TRP A 58 -9.35 13.69 -2.29
N PRO A 59 -8.51 13.18 -1.36
CA PRO A 59 -8.92 12.14 -0.44
C PRO A 59 -9.99 12.66 0.53
N SER A 60 -11.04 11.87 0.75
CA SER A 60 -12.02 12.09 1.83
C SER A 60 -11.33 12.22 3.21
N LEU A 61 -11.58 13.33 3.91
CA LEU A 61 -11.08 13.61 5.27
C LEU A 61 -11.99 13.01 6.36
N HIS A 62 -12.66 11.89 6.09
CA HIS A 62 -13.45 11.21 7.11
C HIS A 62 -12.58 10.29 7.99
N PRO A 63 -12.80 10.25 9.33
CA PRO A 63 -12.01 9.42 10.24
C PRO A 63 -12.01 7.93 9.88
N LEU A 64 -13.14 7.42 9.40
CA LEU A 64 -13.28 6.03 8.97
C LEU A 64 -12.51 5.77 7.68
N ASP A 65 -12.60 6.68 6.71
CA ASP A 65 -11.89 6.55 5.44
C ASP A 65 -10.37 6.66 5.65
N LEU A 66 -9.93 7.50 6.60
CA LEU A 66 -8.53 7.58 7.04
C LEU A 66 -8.04 6.29 7.70
N LEU A 67 -8.89 5.62 8.51
CA LEU A 67 -8.56 4.30 9.07
C LEU A 67 -8.43 3.24 7.98
N VAL A 68 -9.34 3.24 7.00
CA VAL A 68 -9.27 2.35 5.83
C VAL A 68 -7.99 2.60 5.04
N GLY A 69 -7.68 3.87 4.77
CA GLY A 69 -6.44 4.28 4.10
C GLY A 69 -5.18 3.87 4.86
N LEU A 70 -5.14 4.08 6.17
CA LEU A 70 -4.03 3.68 7.04
C LEU A 70 -3.86 2.17 7.06
N CYS A 71 -4.96 1.41 7.13
CA CYS A 71 -4.94 -0.05 7.11
C CYS A 71 -4.43 -0.59 5.76
N CYS A 72 -4.87 0.00 4.64
CA CYS A 72 -4.38 -0.34 3.30
C CYS A 72 -2.89 -0.01 3.12
N GLY A 73 -2.45 1.18 3.55
CA GLY A 73 -1.04 1.59 3.50
C GLY A 73 -0.14 0.68 4.34
N ALA A 74 -0.58 0.35 5.56
CA ALA A 74 0.12 -0.58 6.45
C ALA A 74 0.14 -2.01 5.87
N GLY A 75 -0.97 -2.48 5.30
CA GLY A 75 -1.07 -3.78 4.64
C GLY A 75 -0.11 -3.91 3.46
N LEU A 76 -0.03 -2.90 2.59
CA LEU A 76 0.94 -2.87 1.49
C LEU A 76 2.38 -2.88 2.00
N ARG A 77 2.67 -2.12 3.07
CA ARG A 77 4.00 -2.10 3.68
C ARG A 77 4.38 -3.47 4.24
N LEU A 78 3.45 -4.16 4.91
CA LEU A 78 3.63 -5.51 5.41
C LEU A 78 3.83 -6.52 4.28
N ALA A 79 3.02 -6.45 3.21
CA ALA A 79 3.15 -7.34 2.06
C ALA A 79 4.53 -7.20 1.39
N VAL A 80 4.99 -5.96 1.18
CA VAL A 80 6.34 -5.70 0.64
C VAL A 80 7.42 -6.16 1.62
N TYR A 81 7.22 -5.98 2.92
CA TYR A 81 8.18 -6.43 3.93
C TYR A 81 8.32 -7.96 3.93
N LEU A 82 7.21 -8.70 3.91
CA LEU A 82 7.21 -10.16 3.84
C LEU A 82 7.85 -10.65 2.53
N LYS A 83 7.53 -10.00 1.40
CA LYS A 83 8.16 -10.30 0.10
C LYS A 83 9.66 -10.01 0.12
N SER A 84 10.09 -8.93 0.78
CA SER A 84 11.50 -8.56 0.93
C SER A 84 12.28 -9.56 1.80
N LYS A 85 11.62 -10.18 2.79
CA LYS A 85 12.21 -11.26 3.61
C LYS A 85 12.38 -12.57 2.84
N ASN A 86 11.45 -12.88 1.93
CA ASN A 86 11.49 -14.08 1.09
C ASN A 86 12.26 -13.89 -0.22
N ALA A 87 12.67 -12.67 -0.56
CA ALA A 87 13.52 -12.43 -1.72
C ALA A 87 14.88 -13.12 -1.51
N LYS A 88 15.26 -14.02 -2.43
CA LYS A 88 16.61 -14.61 -2.48
C LYS A 88 17.62 -13.48 -2.39
N LYS A 89 18.28 -13.34 -1.23
CA LYS A 89 19.38 -12.39 -1.08
C LYS A 89 20.55 -12.91 -1.91
N TYR A 90 20.71 -12.39 -3.13
CA TYR A 90 21.97 -12.49 -3.83
C TYR A 90 23.03 -11.86 -2.92
N ARG A 91 24.00 -12.69 -2.47
CA ARG A 91 25.09 -12.26 -1.61
C ARG A 91 25.78 -11.07 -2.27
N HIS A 92 25.57 -9.88 -1.73
CA HIS A 92 26.27 -8.69 -2.20
C HIS A 92 27.74 -8.84 -1.81
N GLY A 93 28.62 -8.83 -2.82
CA GLY A 93 30.07 -9.01 -2.65
C GLY A 93 30.61 -10.37 -3.08
N MET A 94 29.79 -11.28 -3.61
CA MET A 94 30.28 -12.49 -4.30
C MET A 94 30.18 -12.24 -5.81
N GLU A 95 31.33 -12.06 -6.47
CA GLU A 95 31.38 -12.02 -7.94
C GLU A 95 30.71 -13.27 -8.52
N TYR A 96 30.04 -13.08 -9.66
CA TYR A 96 29.26 -14.10 -10.39
C TYR A 96 30.05 -15.41 -10.66
N GLY A 97 31.38 -15.39 -10.53
CA GLY A 97 32.31 -16.50 -10.79
C GLY A 97 32.84 -17.27 -9.58
N SER A 98 32.38 -17.03 -8.34
CA SER A 98 32.85 -17.81 -7.17
C SER A 98 32.28 -19.24 -7.08
N ALA A 99 31.46 -19.66 -8.06
CA ALA A 99 30.98 -21.02 -8.14
C ALA A 99 32.17 -21.92 -8.49
N ARG A 100 32.71 -22.65 -7.51
CA ARG A 100 33.69 -23.70 -7.77
C ARG A 100 32.92 -24.89 -8.33
N TRP A 101 32.95 -25.05 -9.65
CA TRP A 101 32.58 -26.31 -10.28
C TRP A 101 33.76 -27.24 -10.01
N SER A 102 33.59 -28.19 -9.08
CA SER A 102 34.47 -29.35 -9.03
C SER A 102 34.26 -30.12 -10.32
N ALA A 103 35.33 -30.17 -11.13
CA ALA A 103 35.42 -30.98 -12.35
C ALA A 103 35.18 -32.47 -12.05
#